data_AF-A0A5C3EH79-F1
#
_entry.id   AF-A0A5C3EH79-F1
#
_cell.length_a   1.000
_cell.length_b   1.000
_cell.length_c   1.000
_cell.angle_alpha   90.00
_cell.angle_beta   90.00
_cell.angle_gamma   90.00
#
_symmetry.space_group_name_H-M   'P 1'
#
loop_
_entity.id
_entity.type
_entity.pdbx_description
1 polymer ?
#
loop_
_entity_poly.entity_id
_entity_poly.type
_entity_poly.pdbx_seq_one_letter_code
_entity_poly.pdbx_strand_id
1 'polypeptide(L)'
;MMFARLKSLLTVVLLLLFTLCPLILCARQVDEPPRPPDIRNSIIETAFSQRHALQLYRHFHLSEHDVASIEPTDQDIYDRFRLHIHEPNARFMLSCHPSDNPEECLFISPYVRERWDRWGRLSRERVIMMLVAKYFEEVRPAGLVHLPEGSSQRFWDWVNHFAVESKESLVNKWGPLRFDFPPPPWAVGLR
;
A
#
# COMPACT_ATOMS: atom_id res chain seq x y z
N MET A 1 61.19 -0.59 -13.39
CA MET A 1 59.87 -0.14 -13.94
C MET A 1 58.86 -1.27 -14.22
N MET A 2 59.26 -2.54 -14.34
CA MET A 2 58.34 -3.65 -14.70
C MET A 2 57.30 -4.03 -13.62
N PHE A 3 57.67 -3.94 -12.33
CA PHE A 3 56.80 -4.30 -11.21
C PHE A 3 55.61 -3.36 -10.99
N ALA A 4 55.72 -2.09 -11.39
CA ALA A 4 54.63 -1.12 -11.26
C ALA A 4 53.50 -1.39 -12.27
N ARG A 5 53.84 -1.88 -13.46
CA ARG A 5 52.86 -2.22 -14.50
C ARG A 5 52.05 -3.47 -14.16
N LEU A 6 52.68 -4.47 -13.54
CA LEU A 6 52.00 -5.70 -13.12
C LEU A 6 50.99 -5.45 -11.98
N LYS A 7 51.35 -4.59 -11.01
CA LYS A 7 50.43 -4.18 -9.92
C LYS A 7 49.22 -3.44 -10.46
N SER A 8 49.41 -2.52 -11.41
CA SER A 8 48.31 -1.77 -12.03
C SER A 8 47.33 -2.70 -12.76
N LEU A 9 47.84 -3.68 -13.52
CA LEU A 9 47.03 -4.65 -14.25
C LEU A 9 46.20 -5.54 -13.32
N LEU A 10 46.78 -5.98 -12.20
CA LEU A 10 46.07 -6.77 -11.19
C LEU A 10 44.91 -5.99 -10.56
N THR A 11 45.11 -4.72 -10.23
CA THR A 11 44.07 -3.87 -9.64
C THR A 11 42.90 -3.65 -10.60
N VAL A 12 43.17 -3.47 -11.89
CA VAL A 12 42.14 -3.30 -12.93
C VAL A 12 41.32 -4.59 -13.09
N VAL A 13 41.97 -5.75 -13.11
CA VAL A 13 41.28 -7.05 -13.19
C VAL A 13 40.42 -7.30 -11.94
N LEU A 14 40.91 -6.95 -10.75
CA LEU A 14 40.14 -7.08 -9.51
C LEU A 14 38.91 -6.16 -9.49
N LEU A 15 39.08 -4.91 -9.96
CA LEU A 15 37.99 -3.95 -10.10
C LEU A 15 36.92 -4.44 -11.08
N LEU A 16 37.34 -4.99 -12.23
CA LEU A 16 36.42 -5.58 -13.22
C LEU A 16 35.68 -6.79 -12.66
N LEU A 17 36.34 -7.66 -11.88
CA LEU A 17 35.68 -8.80 -11.24
C LEU A 17 34.65 -8.36 -10.20
N PHE A 18 34.95 -7.31 -9.42
CA PHE A 18 34.01 -6.75 -8.44
C PHE A 18 32.80 -6.06 -9.06
N THR A 19 32.94 -5.46 -10.25
CA THR A 19 31.80 -4.84 -10.95
C THR A 19 30.96 -5.85 -11.74
N LEU A 20 31.56 -6.93 -12.24
CA LEU A 20 30.85 -7.95 -13.02
C LEU A 20 30.12 -8.99 -12.16
N CYS A 21 30.63 -9.31 -10.96
CA CYS A 21 29.99 -10.26 -10.05
C CYS A 21 28.52 -9.92 -9.67
N PRO A 22 28.17 -8.65 -9.30
CA PRO A 22 26.78 -8.31 -9.00
C PRO A 22 25.87 -8.36 -10.24
N LEU A 23 26.40 -8.11 -11.45
CA LEU A 23 25.61 -8.21 -12.69
C LEU A 23 25.21 -9.66 -13.01
N ILE A 24 26.07 -10.64 -12.70
CA ILE A 24 25.78 -12.07 -12.87
C ILE A 24 24.74 -12.55 -11.85
N LEU A 25 24.78 -12.03 -10.62
CA LEU A 25 23.76 -12.30 -9.59
C LEU A 25 22.40 -11.69 -9.98
N CYS A 26 22.38 -10.47 -10.53
CA CYS A 26 21.15 -9.86 -11.05
C CYS A 26 20.58 -10.62 -12.26
N ALA A 27 21.43 -11.13 -13.16
CA ALA A 27 20.98 -11.91 -14.31
C ALA A 27 20.33 -13.24 -13.92
N ARG A 28 20.85 -13.93 -12.89
CA ARG A 28 20.28 -15.20 -12.40
C ARG A 28 18.89 -15.05 -11.78
N GLN A 29 18.55 -13.88 -11.26
CA GLN A 29 17.22 -13.60 -10.71
C GLN A 29 16.14 -13.49 -11.79
N VAL A 30 16.52 -13.36 -13.07
CA VAL A 30 15.58 -13.21 -14.20
C VAL A 30 15.17 -14.57 -14.80
N ASP A 31 15.93 -15.63 -14.56
CA ASP A 31 15.71 -16.95 -15.18
C ASP A 31 14.78 -17.88 -14.38
N GLU A 32 14.34 -17.52 -13.17
CA GLU A 32 13.28 -18.27 -12.50
C GLU A 32 11.94 -17.92 -13.18
N PRO A 33 11.23 -18.89 -13.78
CA PRO A 33 9.90 -18.62 -14.31
C PRO A 33 9.01 -18.15 -13.15
N PRO A 34 8.22 -17.06 -13.34
CA PRO A 34 7.36 -16.55 -12.30
C PRO A 34 6.48 -17.69 -11.80
N ARG A 35 6.50 -17.94 -10.48
CA ARG A 35 5.60 -18.93 -9.88
C ARG A 35 4.18 -18.58 -10.32
N PRO A 36 3.39 -19.56 -10.80
CA PRO A 36 2.02 -19.29 -11.17
C PRO A 36 1.29 -18.72 -9.95
N PRO A 37 0.48 -17.66 -10.11
CA PRO A 37 -0.23 -17.06 -8.99
C PRO A 37 -1.10 -18.12 -8.32
N ASP A 38 -0.99 -18.25 -7.00
CA ASP A 38 -1.84 -19.15 -6.23
C ASP A 38 -3.28 -18.62 -6.26
N ILE A 39 -4.10 -19.27 -7.08
CA ILE A 39 -5.52 -18.93 -7.30
C ILE A 39 -6.27 -18.88 -5.95
N ARG A 40 -5.90 -19.72 -4.99
CA ARG A 40 -6.53 -19.74 -3.67
C ARG A 40 -6.31 -18.44 -2.92
N ASN A 41 -5.09 -17.93 -2.93
CA ASN A 41 -4.77 -16.66 -2.27
C ASN A 41 -5.49 -15.50 -2.96
N SER A 42 -5.55 -15.50 -4.30
CA SER A 42 -6.29 -14.49 -5.05
C SER A 42 -7.79 -14.49 -4.71
N ILE A 43 -8.41 -15.68 -4.57
CA ILE A 43 -9.82 -15.80 -4.16
C ILE A 43 -10.02 -15.27 -2.73
N ILE A 44 -9.12 -15.61 -1.80
CA ILE A 44 -9.20 -15.17 -0.40
C ILE A 44 -9.10 -13.66 -0.30
N GLU A 45 -8.14 -13.03 -0.98
CA GLU A 45 -7.96 -11.57 -0.97
C GLU A 45 -9.14 -10.84 -1.63
N THR A 46 -9.68 -11.41 -2.71
CA THR A 46 -10.87 -10.86 -3.37
C THR A 46 -12.08 -10.90 -2.43
N ALA A 47 -12.33 -12.03 -1.77
CA ALA A 47 -13.42 -12.18 -0.81
C ALA A 47 -13.25 -11.26 0.41
N PHE A 48 -12.01 -11.12 0.90
CA PHE A 48 -11.68 -10.19 1.98
C PHE A 48 -12.02 -8.75 1.59
N SER A 49 -11.61 -8.32 0.39
CA SER A 49 -11.85 -6.96 -0.10
C SER A 49 -13.33 -6.67 -0.30
N GLN A 50 -14.06 -7.62 -0.90
CA GLN A 50 -15.51 -7.50 -1.11
C GLN A 50 -16.28 -7.40 0.20
N ARG A 51 -15.89 -8.16 1.23
CA ARG A 51 -16.53 -8.10 2.56
C ARG A 51 -16.44 -6.69 3.18
N HIS A 52 -15.29 -6.03 3.07
CA HIS A 52 -15.11 -4.68 3.61
C HIS A 52 -15.73 -3.61 2.73
N ALA A 53 -15.74 -3.79 1.41
CA ALA A 53 -16.49 -2.92 0.52
C ALA A 53 -17.99 -2.90 0.85
N LEU A 54 -18.57 -4.04 1.23
CA LEU A 54 -19.96 -4.09 1.68
C LEU A 54 -20.19 -3.28 2.98
N GLN A 55 -19.23 -3.29 3.91
CA GLN A 55 -19.30 -2.45 5.11
C GLN A 55 -19.26 -0.96 4.73
N LEU A 56 -18.40 -0.60 3.79
CA LEU A 56 -18.31 0.75 3.23
C LEU A 56 -19.62 1.19 2.55
N TYR A 57 -20.25 0.32 1.75
CA TYR A 57 -21.55 0.59 1.13
C TYR A 57 -22.64 0.88 2.16
N ARG A 58 -22.69 0.07 3.22
CA ARG A 58 -23.66 0.25 4.31
C ARG A 58 -23.41 1.54 5.07
N HIS A 59 -22.15 1.84 5.39
CA HIS A 59 -21.80 3.01 6.18
C HIS A 59 -22.12 4.31 5.42
N PHE A 60 -21.91 4.35 4.10
CA PHE A 60 -22.14 5.56 3.32
C PHE A 60 -23.45 5.57 2.52
N HIS A 61 -24.27 4.52 2.64
CA HIS A 61 -25.49 4.34 1.84
C HIS A 61 -25.22 4.40 0.33
N LEU A 62 -24.14 3.73 -0.10
CA LEU A 62 -23.74 3.74 -1.51
C LEU A 62 -24.55 2.74 -2.31
N SER A 63 -24.91 3.14 -3.52
CA SER A 63 -25.45 2.25 -4.53
C SER A 63 -24.33 1.59 -5.34
N GLU A 64 -24.66 0.54 -6.06
CA GLU A 64 -23.72 -0.13 -6.98
C GLU A 64 -23.21 0.81 -8.08
N HIS A 65 -23.94 1.88 -8.41
CA HIS A 65 -23.53 2.87 -9.40
C HIS A 65 -22.50 3.88 -8.89
N ASP A 66 -22.28 3.93 -7.58
CA ASP A 66 -21.34 4.84 -6.94
C ASP A 66 -19.91 4.28 -6.87
N VAL A 67 -19.73 3.02 -7.28
CA VAL A 67 -18.43 2.33 -7.29
C VAL A 67 -18.20 1.67 -8.64
N ALA A 68 -17.07 2.00 -9.26
CA ALA A 68 -16.66 1.43 -10.54
C ALA A 68 -16.07 0.03 -10.38
N SER A 69 -15.22 -0.17 -9.37
CA SER A 69 -14.58 -1.45 -9.08
C SER A 69 -13.97 -1.50 -7.69
N ILE A 70 -13.63 -2.72 -7.24
CA ILE A 70 -12.87 -2.97 -6.01
C ILE A 70 -11.60 -3.73 -6.42
N GLU A 71 -10.43 -3.14 -6.15
CA GLU A 71 -9.12 -3.76 -6.38
C GLU A 71 -8.66 -4.42 -5.07
N PRO A 72 -8.46 -5.75 -5.05
CA PRO A 72 -7.98 -6.44 -3.86
C PRO A 72 -6.52 -6.12 -3.57
N THR A 73 -6.08 -6.36 -2.34
CA THR A 73 -4.71 -6.07 -1.92
C THR A 73 -3.70 -7.04 -2.55
N ASP A 74 -2.63 -6.46 -3.10
CA ASP A 74 -1.39 -7.14 -3.47
C ASP A 74 -0.18 -6.45 -2.80
N GLN A 75 1.03 -6.89 -3.15
CA GLN A 75 2.26 -6.31 -2.59
C GLN A 75 2.44 -4.82 -2.96
N ASP A 76 2.08 -4.41 -4.18
CA ASP A 76 2.19 -3.00 -4.62
C ASP A 76 1.26 -2.11 -3.80
N ILE A 77 0.02 -2.55 -3.58
CA ILE A 77 -0.94 -1.85 -2.73
C ILE A 77 -0.46 -1.80 -1.29
N TYR A 78 0.11 -2.89 -0.77
CA TYR A 78 0.67 -2.91 0.58
C TYR A 78 1.82 -1.91 0.74
N ASP A 79 2.75 -1.86 -0.21
CA ASP A 79 3.88 -0.92 -0.17
C ASP A 79 3.42 0.54 -0.30
N ARG A 80 2.44 0.81 -1.16
CA ARG A 80 1.82 2.14 -1.28
C ARG A 80 1.08 2.54 -0.02
N PHE A 81 0.35 1.62 0.61
CA PHE A 81 -0.29 1.84 1.90
C PHE A 81 0.72 2.29 2.95
N ARG A 82 1.85 1.59 3.06
CA ARG A 82 2.92 1.93 4.02
C ARG A 82 3.52 3.31 3.78
N LEU A 83 3.55 3.80 2.55
CA LEU A 83 3.93 5.17 2.24
C LEU A 83 2.81 6.14 2.66
N HIS A 84 1.59 5.88 2.20
CA HIS A 84 0.43 6.73 2.36
C HIS A 84 0.12 7.03 3.83
N ILE A 85 0.11 6.04 4.72
CA ILE A 85 -0.21 6.25 6.15
C ILE A 85 0.77 7.16 6.90
N HIS A 86 1.92 7.45 6.30
CA HIS A 86 2.92 8.35 6.87
C HIS A 86 2.99 9.70 6.18
N GLU A 87 2.15 9.94 5.17
CA GLU A 87 2.02 11.26 4.58
C GLU A 87 1.42 12.24 5.61
N PRO A 88 1.93 13.48 5.72
CA PRO A 88 1.40 14.48 6.67
C PRO A 88 -0.09 14.77 6.50
N ASN A 89 -0.58 14.60 5.28
CA ASN A 89 -1.96 14.87 4.88
C ASN A 89 -2.83 13.60 4.82
N ALA A 90 -2.31 12.44 5.23
CA ALA A 90 -3.12 11.25 5.35
C ALA A 90 -4.21 11.49 6.40
N ARG A 91 -5.45 11.20 6.03
CA ARG A 91 -6.62 11.37 6.87
C ARG A 91 -7.49 10.14 6.81
N PHE A 92 -8.17 9.87 7.91
CA PHE A 92 -8.92 8.64 8.10
C PHE A 92 -10.31 8.95 8.66
N MET A 93 -11.27 8.16 8.22
CA MET A 93 -12.62 8.10 8.77
C MET A 93 -12.84 6.70 9.33
N LEU A 94 -13.34 6.59 10.56
CA LEU A 94 -13.67 5.30 11.15
C LEU A 94 -15.11 4.92 10.89
N SER A 95 -15.35 3.64 10.58
CA SER A 95 -16.70 3.08 10.57
C SER A 95 -17.19 2.65 11.96
N CYS A 96 -16.30 2.58 12.95
CA CYS A 96 -16.58 2.13 14.31
C CYS A 96 -16.58 3.27 15.33
N HIS A 97 -17.42 3.17 16.36
CA HIS A 97 -17.41 4.09 17.50
C HIS A 97 -16.64 3.48 18.71
N PRO A 98 -15.92 4.29 19.52
CA PRO A 98 -15.20 3.81 20.70
C PRO A 98 -16.02 2.99 21.69
N SER A 99 -17.31 3.29 21.82
CA SER A 99 -18.23 2.58 22.71
C SER A 99 -18.55 1.16 22.26
N ASP A 100 -18.43 0.87 20.96
CA ASP A 100 -18.98 -0.35 20.37
C ASP A 100 -18.02 -1.53 20.51
N ASN A 101 -16.76 -1.25 20.85
CA ASN A 101 -15.67 -2.22 21.03
C ASN A 101 -15.67 -3.39 20.01
N PRO A 102 -15.75 -3.13 18.69
CA PRO A 102 -15.86 -4.21 17.72
C PRO A 102 -14.52 -4.93 17.58
N GLU A 103 -14.54 -6.24 17.30
CA GLU A 103 -13.31 -7.01 17.05
C GLU A 103 -12.45 -6.40 15.92
N GLU A 104 -13.13 -5.86 14.91
CA GLU A 104 -12.55 -5.30 13.70
C GLU A 104 -13.11 -3.88 13.45
N CYS A 105 -12.28 -2.95 13.01
CA CYS A 105 -12.70 -1.63 12.55
C CYS A 105 -12.22 -1.38 11.14
N LEU A 106 -13.16 -1.13 10.23
CA LEU A 106 -12.86 -0.57 8.92
C LEU A 106 -12.66 0.93 9.09
N PHE A 107 -11.56 1.45 8.56
CA PHE A 107 -11.37 2.88 8.42
C PHE A 107 -10.85 3.20 7.03
N ILE A 108 -11.19 4.41 6.61
CA ILE A 108 -11.34 4.75 5.20
C ILE A 108 -10.53 6.00 4.96
N SER A 109 -9.66 5.95 3.97
CA SER A 109 -8.79 7.06 3.60
C SER A 109 -9.07 7.52 2.17
N PRO A 110 -9.22 8.83 1.91
CA PRO A 110 -9.01 9.36 0.57
C PRO A 110 -7.57 9.07 0.15
N TYR A 111 -7.38 8.51 -1.05
CA TYR A 111 -6.06 8.22 -1.62
C TYR A 111 -5.99 8.64 -3.09
N VAL A 112 -4.90 9.32 -3.48
CA VAL A 112 -4.62 9.65 -4.89
C VAL A 112 -3.56 8.68 -5.40
N ARG A 113 -3.98 7.72 -6.22
CA ARG A 113 -3.08 6.77 -6.88
C ARG A 113 -2.38 7.47 -8.03
N GLU A 114 -1.06 7.50 -7.95
CA GLU A 114 -0.18 7.98 -9.02
C GLU A 114 0.43 6.80 -9.79
N ARG A 115 0.27 6.79 -11.11
CA ARG A 115 0.86 5.79 -12.01
C ARG A 115 1.56 6.47 -13.18
N TRP A 116 2.79 6.05 -13.42
CA TRP A 116 3.53 6.44 -14.63
C TRP A 116 3.28 5.38 -15.71
N ASP A 117 2.88 5.82 -16.90
CA ASP A 117 2.78 4.93 -18.05
C ASP A 117 4.15 4.68 -18.72
N ARG A 118 4.18 3.78 -19.69
CA ARG A 118 5.39 3.43 -20.46
C ARG A 118 5.97 4.59 -21.28
N TRP A 119 5.23 5.69 -21.43
CA TRP A 119 5.64 6.89 -22.15
C TRP A 119 6.04 8.03 -21.19
N GLY A 120 6.12 7.76 -19.89
CA GLY A 120 6.45 8.75 -18.87
C GLY A 120 5.34 9.76 -18.61
N ARG A 121 4.07 9.45 -18.94
CA ARG A 121 2.95 10.30 -18.54
C ARG A 121 2.46 9.85 -17.17
N LEU A 122 2.29 10.83 -16.29
CA LEU A 122 1.70 10.64 -14.98
C LEU A 122 0.17 10.66 -15.08
N SER A 123 -0.48 9.58 -14.70
CA SER A 123 -1.91 9.55 -14.42
C SER A 123 -2.15 9.61 -12.90
N ARG A 124 -3.21 10.31 -12.52
CA ARG A 124 -3.67 10.45 -11.15
C ARG A 124 -5.11 9.99 -11.07
N GLU A 125 -5.38 9.09 -10.16
CA GLU A 125 -6.70 8.53 -9.93
C GLU A 125 -7.07 8.72 -8.46
N ARG A 126 -8.30 9.20 -8.21
CA ARG A 126 -8.84 9.32 -6.86
C ARG A 126 -9.56 8.03 -6.50
N VAL A 127 -9.09 7.37 -5.47
CA VAL A 127 -9.63 6.10 -4.98
C VAL A 127 -9.82 6.18 -3.47
N ILE A 128 -10.64 5.29 -2.94
CA ILE A 128 -10.79 5.14 -1.50
C ILE A 128 -9.96 3.96 -1.06
N MET A 129 -8.98 4.19 -0.18
CA MET A 129 -8.22 3.11 0.44
C MET A 129 -8.97 2.62 1.68
N MET A 130 -9.31 1.33 1.68
CA MET A 130 -9.92 0.65 2.82
C MET A 130 -8.83 0.04 3.70
N LEU A 131 -8.87 0.30 5.00
CA LEU A 131 -7.93 -0.19 5.98
C LEU A 131 -8.66 -0.92 7.10
N VAL A 132 -8.05 -1.98 7.62
CA VAL A 132 -8.63 -2.77 8.69
C VAL A 132 -7.70 -2.73 9.89
N ALA A 133 -8.26 -2.36 11.05
CA ALA A 133 -7.63 -2.46 12.36
C ALA A 133 -8.32 -3.55 13.18
N LYS A 134 -7.52 -4.37 13.85
CA LYS A 134 -7.97 -5.34 14.85
C LYS A 134 -7.11 -5.20 16.10
N TYR A 135 -7.61 -5.68 17.23
CA TYR A 135 -6.81 -5.71 18.45
C TYR A 135 -5.58 -6.59 18.27
N PHE A 136 -4.41 -6.07 18.68
CA PHE A 136 -3.13 -6.78 18.65
C PHE A 136 -2.64 -7.19 17.25
N GLU A 137 -3.22 -6.66 16.19
CA GLU A 137 -2.77 -6.87 14.81
C GLU A 137 -2.34 -5.55 14.19
N GLU A 138 -1.34 -5.61 13.32
CA GLU A 138 -0.93 -4.49 12.49
C GLU A 138 -2.09 -4.09 11.54
N VAL A 139 -2.29 -2.79 11.37
CA VAL A 139 -3.20 -2.24 10.38
C VAL A 139 -2.77 -2.71 9.00
N ARG A 140 -3.72 -3.22 8.22
CA ARG A 140 -3.48 -3.65 6.85
C ARG A 140 -4.53 -3.11 5.88
N PRO A 141 -4.16 -2.91 4.60
CA PRO A 141 -5.12 -2.55 3.58
C PRO A 141 -6.06 -3.73 3.30
N ALA A 142 -7.32 -3.41 3.05
CA ALA A 142 -8.33 -4.35 2.59
C ALA A 142 -8.70 -4.15 1.12
N GLY A 143 -8.11 -3.16 0.45
CA GLY A 143 -8.29 -2.92 -0.98
C GLY A 143 -8.51 -1.46 -1.31
N LEU A 144 -8.66 -1.20 -2.60
CA LEU A 144 -8.98 0.11 -3.16
C LEU A 144 -10.38 0.06 -3.77
N VAL A 145 -11.17 1.09 -3.51
CA VAL A 145 -12.48 1.28 -4.14
C VAL A 145 -12.35 2.40 -5.16
N HIS A 146 -12.61 2.06 -6.41
CA HIS A 146 -12.55 2.99 -7.54
C HIS A 146 -13.90 3.67 -7.72
N LEU A 147 -13.85 4.98 -7.93
CA LEU A 147 -15.04 5.80 -8.15
C LEU A 147 -15.32 5.94 -9.66
N PRO A 148 -16.59 6.06 -10.07
CA PRO A 148 -16.94 6.25 -11.48
C PRO A 148 -16.37 7.54 -12.06
N GLU A 149 -16.03 7.51 -13.35
CA GLU A 149 -15.65 8.71 -14.09
C GLU A 149 -16.84 9.69 -14.14
N GLY A 150 -16.66 10.91 -13.63
CA GLY A 150 -17.66 11.99 -13.64
C GLY A 150 -18.42 12.23 -12.32
N SER A 151 -18.61 11.21 -11.48
CA SER A 151 -19.18 11.37 -10.12
C SER A 151 -18.11 11.46 -9.02
N SER A 152 -16.85 11.20 -9.37
CA SER A 152 -15.72 11.13 -8.45
C SER A 152 -15.53 12.39 -7.60
N GLN A 153 -15.79 13.61 -8.11
CA GLN A 153 -15.56 14.84 -7.36
C GLN A 153 -16.47 14.97 -6.13
N ARG A 154 -17.79 14.80 -6.29
CA ARG A 154 -18.75 14.91 -5.17
C ARG A 154 -18.42 13.91 -4.06
N PHE A 155 -18.13 12.68 -4.48
CA PHE A 155 -17.83 11.60 -3.55
C PHE A 155 -16.49 11.79 -2.86
N TRP A 156 -15.51 12.25 -3.61
CA TRP A 156 -14.19 12.59 -3.10
C TRP A 156 -14.27 13.71 -2.07
N ASP A 157 -15.02 14.77 -2.36
CA ASP A 157 -15.22 15.89 -1.42
C ASP A 157 -15.92 15.41 -0.15
N TRP A 158 -16.91 14.52 -0.30
CA TRP A 158 -17.58 13.88 0.82
C TRP A 158 -16.61 13.05 1.68
N VAL A 159 -15.82 12.14 1.09
CA VAL A 159 -14.83 11.35 1.82
C VAL A 159 -13.80 12.24 2.51
N ASN A 160 -13.30 13.28 1.84
CA ASN A 160 -12.36 14.24 2.44
C ASN A 160 -12.97 15.04 3.59
N HIS A 161 -14.27 15.35 3.52
CA HIS A 161 -14.97 16.09 4.57
C HIS A 161 -15.08 15.26 5.87
N PHE A 162 -15.34 13.96 5.76
CA PHE A 162 -15.53 13.09 6.92
C PHE A 162 -14.24 12.39 7.40
N ALA A 163 -13.22 12.28 6.55
CA ALA A 163 -11.89 11.82 6.94
C ALA A 163 -11.15 12.92 7.71
N VAL A 164 -11.38 12.98 9.01
CA VAL A 164 -10.84 14.03 9.90
C VAL A 164 -9.74 13.54 10.83
N GLU A 165 -9.60 12.23 11.02
CA GLU A 165 -8.65 11.67 11.98
C GLU A 165 -7.25 11.56 11.34
N SER A 166 -6.21 11.98 12.05
CA SER A 166 -4.83 11.66 11.69
C SER A 166 -4.39 10.36 12.36
N LYS A 167 -3.27 9.79 11.90
CA LYS A 167 -2.64 8.62 12.54
C LYS A 167 -2.41 8.85 14.03
N GLU A 168 -1.90 10.04 14.40
CA GLU A 168 -1.64 10.43 15.78
C GLU A 168 -2.94 10.54 16.59
N SER A 169 -4.01 11.12 16.01
CA SER A 169 -5.32 11.21 16.66
C SER A 169 -5.89 9.83 16.98
N LEU A 170 -5.80 8.89 16.03
CA LEU A 170 -6.25 7.51 16.20
C LEU A 170 -5.51 6.80 17.33
N VAL A 171 -4.17 6.87 17.33
CA VAL A 171 -3.34 6.25 18.37
C VAL A 171 -3.60 6.88 19.74
N ASN A 172 -3.78 8.20 19.81
CA ASN A 172 -4.06 8.90 21.07
C ASN A 172 -5.44 8.55 21.65
N LYS A 173 -6.45 8.42 20.80
CA LYS A 173 -7.85 8.19 21.20
C LYS A 173 -8.13 6.74 21.58
N TRP A 174 -7.46 5.78 20.92
CA TRP A 174 -7.75 4.35 21.05
C TRP A 174 -6.59 3.51 21.58
N GLY A 175 -5.39 4.08 21.63
CA GLY A 175 -4.17 3.41 22.04
C GLY A 175 -3.48 2.62 20.91
N PRO A 176 -2.18 2.31 21.08
CA PRO A 176 -1.40 1.58 20.07
C PRO A 176 -1.83 0.12 19.93
N LEU A 177 -2.51 -0.47 20.92
CA LEU A 177 -2.98 -1.86 20.86
C LEU A 177 -4.12 -2.08 19.85
N ARG A 178 -4.81 -1.00 19.47
CA ARG A 178 -5.90 -1.03 18.48
C ARG A 178 -5.45 -0.56 17.11
N PHE A 179 -4.54 0.42 17.06
CA PHE A 179 -4.01 0.99 15.82
C PHE A 179 -2.49 0.87 15.82
N ASP A 180 -2.01 -0.34 15.55
CA ASP A 180 -0.59 -0.59 15.29
C ASP A 180 -0.30 -0.33 13.81
N PHE A 181 0.26 0.83 13.49
CA PHE A 181 0.58 1.20 12.12
C PHE A 181 1.96 0.65 11.71
N PRO A 182 2.08 -0.01 10.54
CA PRO A 182 3.38 -0.49 10.07
C PRO A 182 4.37 0.66 9.96
N PRO A 183 5.67 0.40 10.16
CA PRO A 183 6.70 1.40 9.90
C PRO A 183 6.80 1.70 8.40
N PRO A 184 7.36 2.87 8.02
CA PRO A 184 7.56 3.19 6.61
C PRO A 184 8.53 2.20 5.95
N PRO A 185 8.49 2.04 4.61
CA PRO A 185 9.34 1.08 3.89
C PRO A 185 10.84 1.27 4.15
N TRP A 186 11.29 2.51 4.38
CA TRP A 186 12.70 2.84 4.65
C TRP A 186 13.15 2.58 6.09
N ALA A 187 12.24 2.22 7.01
CA ALA A 187 12.57 1.93 8.41
C ALA A 187 12.76 0.42 8.69
N VAL A 188 12.69 -0.43 7.65
CA VAL A 188 12.92 -1.87 7.78
C VAL A 188 14.41 -2.11 8.05
N GLY A 189 14.77 -2.42 9.30
CA GLY A 189 16.15 -2.65 9.76
C GLY A 189 16.53 -1.95 11.07
N LEU A 190 15.63 -1.17 11.67
CA LEU A 190 15.84 -0.46 12.94
C LEU A 190 15.11 -1.10 14.14
N ARG A 191 14.65 -2.35 14.00
CA ARG A 191 14.05 -3.14 15.08
C ARG A 191 15.00 -4.25 15.52
#